data_AF-B1WBG8-F1
#
_entry.id   AF-B1WBG8-F1
#
_cell.length_a   1.000
_cell.length_b   1.000
_cell.length_c   1.000
_cell.angle_alpha   90.00
_cell.angle_beta   90.00
_cell.angle_gamma   90.00
#
_symmetry.space_group_name_H-M   'P 1'
#
loop_
_entity.id
_entity.type
_entity.pdbx_description
1 polymer ?
#
loop_
_entity_poly.entity_id
_entity_poly.type
_entity_poly.pdbx_seq_one_letter_code
_entity_poly.pdbx_strand_id
1 'polypeptide(L)'
;MTEDSSEVPRELLESIRDVIGRKIKIAVRKKVKLELKGDRVENKVLVLASCRAFILTARVPTKLELTFSYLEIQGMICSKPGHLMVETEKCNLSMKMSSSEDVNEVVAHIGTCLRKIFPGLSPVKIIKKVTMEPPDRLANLQALWDSQTVTEVGPCGGFSQMYACVCDWLGLPYREEVQWDVDTIYLTQDTRELNLQDFSHLDHRDLIPIVAALEYNQWFTKLSTKDLKLSADVCEQILRVVSKSSRLEELVLENAGLRIDFAQKLSSALAHNPNSGLHTINLASNPLEDRGVHCLSIPFAKLPKGLKHLNLSRTSLSPKGVNSLSQSLSANQTIASSLTHLDLSGNVLRGDDLSYLYNFLAQPNAIVYLDLSNTECAIDMVCAALLRGGLQHLAMLNLSRTVFSHRKGKEISPSIKQFFSSSLALTHINLSGTKLSSEPLKALLLGLACNPNLKEVSLDLSNCELRSAGAQVLEGCIAEIHNISSLDISDNGLESDLSTLVVWLSKNRSIRHLALGKNFNNMKSKNLIPVLDNLVHMIQDEESPLQSLSLADSKLKTDVTIIINALGSNTSLTKVDISGNGMGDMGAKMLAKALQINTKLRTVIWDKNNITAQGFQDISVALEKY
;
A
#
# COMPACT_ATOMS: atom_id res chain seq x y z
N MET A 1 38.39 -9.07 60.55
CA MET A 1 37.62 -7.82 60.37
C MET A 1 37.07 -7.84 58.96
N THR A 2 35.79 -8.14 58.83
CA THR A 2 35.03 -8.34 57.60
C THR A 2 34.59 -6.98 57.05
N GLU A 3 35.29 -6.46 56.03
CA GLU A 3 34.79 -5.35 55.21
C GLU A 3 33.78 -5.90 54.20
N ASP A 4 32.59 -6.23 54.69
CA ASP A 4 31.43 -6.54 53.86
C ASP A 4 30.68 -5.22 53.61
N SER A 5 31.21 -4.40 52.70
CA SER A 5 30.44 -3.30 52.12
C SER A 5 30.08 -3.65 50.68
N SER A 6 28.84 -4.11 50.50
CA SER A 6 28.19 -4.30 49.20
C SER A 6 28.08 -2.98 48.41
N GLU A 7 28.30 -1.84 49.06
CA GLU A 7 28.28 -0.51 48.43
C GLU A 7 29.57 -0.20 47.65
N VAL A 8 29.38 0.39 46.47
CA VAL A 8 30.43 0.92 45.62
C VAL A 8 30.95 2.22 46.26
N PRO A 9 32.26 2.36 46.57
CA PRO A 9 32.81 3.55 47.21
C PRO A 9 32.54 4.84 46.42
N ARG A 10 32.38 5.98 47.12
CA ARG A 10 32.00 7.28 46.51
C ARG A 10 32.98 7.76 45.42
N GLU A 11 34.28 7.57 45.62
CA GLU A 11 35.29 7.91 44.62
C GLU A 11 35.19 7.04 43.37
N LEU A 12 34.92 5.75 43.55
CA LEU A 12 34.71 4.81 42.45
C LEU A 12 33.44 5.17 41.66
N LEU A 13 32.41 5.69 42.34
CA LEU A 13 31.17 6.14 41.70
C LEU A 13 31.36 7.37 40.82
N GLU A 14 32.10 8.37 41.29
CA GLU A 14 32.42 9.54 40.46
C GLU A 14 33.27 9.14 39.26
N SER A 15 34.27 8.27 39.45
CA SER A 15 35.03 7.72 38.32
C SER A 15 34.17 6.95 37.32
N ILE A 16 33.15 6.21 37.77
CA ILE A 16 32.20 5.52 36.88
C ILE A 16 31.37 6.55 36.09
N ARG A 17 30.82 7.58 36.75
CA ARG A 17 30.00 8.63 36.11
C ARG A 17 30.77 9.39 35.03
N ASP A 18 32.05 9.64 35.26
CA ASP A 18 32.91 10.31 34.29
C ASP A 18 33.20 9.42 33.07
N VAL A 19 33.27 8.09 33.24
CA VAL A 19 33.51 7.14 32.15
C VAL A 19 32.24 6.86 31.32
N ILE A 20 31.09 6.66 31.97
CA ILE A 20 29.83 6.36 31.25
C ILE A 20 29.12 7.62 30.74
N GLY A 21 29.45 8.79 31.29
CA GLY A 21 28.81 10.05 30.99
C GLY A 21 27.77 10.46 32.04
N ARG A 22 27.89 11.68 32.56
CA ARG A 22 27.08 12.20 33.66
C ARG A 22 25.59 12.35 33.36
N LYS A 23 25.20 12.38 32.08
CA LYS A 23 23.80 12.44 31.64
C LYS A 23 23.07 11.09 31.78
N ILE A 24 23.81 9.98 31.86
CA ILE A 24 23.21 8.64 31.99
C ILE A 24 22.80 8.40 33.44
N LYS A 25 21.50 8.21 33.68
CA LYS A 25 20.98 7.87 35.00
C LYS A 25 21.31 6.41 35.34
N ILE A 26 22.18 6.23 36.34
CA ILE A 26 22.47 4.92 36.92
C ILE A 26 21.35 4.53 37.87
N ALA A 27 20.76 3.36 37.66
CA ALA A 27 19.69 2.84 38.51
C ALA A 27 20.21 1.78 39.49
N VAL A 28 20.98 0.79 39.00
CA VAL A 28 21.53 -0.29 39.81
C VAL A 28 23.04 -0.35 39.64
N ARG A 29 23.73 -0.69 40.72
CA ARG A 29 25.18 -0.86 40.77
C ARG A 29 25.53 -2.02 41.68
N LYS A 30 26.34 -2.96 41.21
CA LYS A 30 26.74 -4.15 41.98
C LYS A 30 28.21 -4.48 41.74
N LYS A 31 28.94 -4.82 42.81
CA LYS A 31 30.24 -5.48 42.68
C LYS A 31 29.98 -6.93 42.23
N VAL A 32 30.64 -7.36 41.16
CA VAL A 32 30.46 -8.70 40.59
C VAL A 32 31.81 -9.33 40.31
N LYS A 33 31.86 -10.65 40.36
CA LYS A 33 33.00 -11.46 39.94
C LYS A 33 32.72 -12.00 38.55
N LEU A 34 33.39 -11.45 37.54
CA LEU A 34 33.27 -11.89 36.15
C LEU A 34 34.12 -13.14 35.94
N GLU A 35 33.49 -14.24 35.54
CA GLU A 35 34.16 -15.50 35.23
C GLU A 35 34.61 -15.49 33.76
N LEU A 36 35.93 -15.60 33.54
CA LEU A 36 36.57 -15.60 32.23
C LEU A 36 36.99 -17.03 31.84
N LYS A 37 37.38 -17.21 30.57
CA LYS A 37 37.89 -18.50 30.09
C LYS A 37 39.13 -18.93 30.89
N GLY A 38 39.17 -20.19 31.30
CA GLY A 38 40.29 -20.80 32.04
C GLY A 38 40.28 -20.55 33.55
N ASP A 39 39.12 -20.61 34.19
CA ASP A 39 38.88 -20.46 35.64
C ASP A 39 39.38 -19.14 36.26
N ARG A 40 39.70 -18.14 35.44
CA ARG A 40 40.06 -16.80 35.90
C ARG A 40 38.83 -16.03 36.30
N VAL A 41 38.89 -15.40 37.47
CA VAL A 41 37.80 -14.56 38.00
C VAL A 41 38.33 -13.16 38.27
N GLU A 42 37.66 -12.15 37.76
CA GLU A 42 38.05 -10.76 37.92
C GLU A 42 36.96 -9.95 38.65
N ASN A 43 37.37 -9.09 39.59
CA ASN A 43 36.45 -8.21 40.30
C ASN A 43 36.08 -7.00 39.41
N LYS A 44 34.79 -6.84 39.14
CA LYS A 44 34.22 -5.78 38.30
C LYS A 44 33.07 -5.07 39.00
N VAL A 45 32.65 -3.95 38.42
CA VAL A 45 31.42 -3.24 38.79
C VAL A 45 30.44 -3.35 37.63
N LEU A 46 29.27 -3.94 37.90
CA LEU A 46 28.12 -3.95 37.01
C LEU A 46 27.28 -2.71 37.28
N VAL A 47 26.97 -1.95 36.24
CA VAL A 47 26.14 -0.74 36.29
C VAL A 47 24.99 -0.90 35.30
N LEU A 48 23.76 -0.73 35.77
CA LEU A 48 22.56 -0.81 34.94
C LEU A 48 21.94 0.58 34.75
N ALA A 49 21.76 0.97 33.49
CA ALA A 49 21.04 2.16 33.08
C ALA A 49 19.60 1.80 32.61
N SER A 50 18.97 2.66 31.82
CA SER A 50 17.62 2.46 31.29
C SER A 50 17.55 1.44 30.16
N CYS A 51 18.55 1.37 29.29
CA CYS A 51 18.57 0.46 28.13
C CYS A 51 19.86 -0.36 27.99
N ARG A 52 20.87 -0.09 28.84
CA ARG A 52 22.22 -0.64 28.71
C ARG A 52 22.83 -1.01 30.06
N ALA A 53 23.58 -2.09 30.07
CA ALA A 53 24.46 -2.50 31.15
C ALA A 53 25.93 -2.23 30.81
N PHE A 54 26.71 -1.84 31.82
CA PHE A 54 28.14 -1.56 31.72
C PHE A 54 28.90 -2.41 32.74
N ILE A 55 30.01 -3.01 32.32
CA ILE A 55 30.95 -3.73 33.17
C ILE A 55 32.25 -2.94 33.17
N LEU A 56 32.65 -2.48 34.35
CA LEU A 56 33.83 -1.65 34.55
C LEU A 56 34.81 -2.27 35.55
N THR A 57 36.07 -1.86 35.47
CA THR A 57 37.10 -2.27 36.44
C THR A 57 36.81 -1.74 37.84
N ALA A 58 37.00 -2.56 38.87
CA ALA A 58 36.85 -2.16 40.27
C ALA A 58 38.09 -1.40 40.81
N ARG A 59 38.68 -0.50 40.02
CA ARG A 59 39.83 0.35 40.38
C ARG A 59 39.61 1.80 39.94
N VAL A 60 40.31 2.74 40.57
CA VAL A 60 40.30 4.16 40.20
C VAL A 60 41.66 4.49 39.54
N PRO A 61 41.71 5.11 38.35
CA PRO A 61 40.57 5.43 37.49
C PRO A 61 39.93 4.18 36.89
N THR A 62 38.60 4.18 36.88
CA THR A 62 37.80 3.10 36.30
C THR A 62 37.94 3.09 34.78
N LYS A 63 37.89 1.90 34.20
CA LYS A 63 37.88 1.67 32.75
C LYS A 63 36.67 0.85 32.38
N LEU A 64 36.00 1.25 31.30
CA LEU A 64 34.93 0.49 30.67
C LEU A 64 35.55 -0.72 29.95
N GLU A 65 35.05 -1.92 30.24
CA GLU A 65 35.54 -3.14 29.59
C GLU A 65 34.52 -3.74 28.65
N LEU A 66 33.27 -3.86 29.10
CA LEU A 66 32.20 -4.46 28.33
C LEU A 66 30.90 -3.67 28.53
N THR A 67 30.09 -3.63 27.48
CA THR A 67 28.72 -3.13 27.55
C THR A 67 27.81 -4.04 26.76
N PHE A 68 26.56 -4.16 27.19
CA PHE A 68 25.52 -4.78 26.39
C PHE A 68 24.20 -4.03 26.53
N SER A 69 23.48 -3.87 25.42
CA SER A 69 22.11 -3.38 25.44
C SER A 69 21.17 -4.48 25.92
N TYR A 70 20.05 -4.12 26.55
CA TYR A 70 19.03 -5.09 26.94
C TYR A 70 18.41 -5.79 25.72
N LEU A 71 18.46 -5.14 24.54
CA LEU A 71 18.02 -5.71 23.26
C LEU A 71 19.00 -6.75 22.69
N GLU A 72 20.25 -6.79 23.15
CA GLU A 72 21.22 -7.81 22.73
C GLU A 72 21.06 -9.13 23.49
N ILE A 73 20.26 -9.15 24.56
CA ILE A 73 20.11 -10.30 25.45
C ILE A 73 19.28 -11.38 24.75
N GLN A 74 19.91 -12.51 24.48
CA GLN A 74 19.24 -13.72 24.01
C GLN A 74 18.77 -14.58 25.19
N GLY A 75 19.58 -14.64 26.25
CA GLY A 75 19.34 -15.54 27.36
C GLY A 75 19.79 -14.99 28.71
N MET A 76 19.03 -15.27 29.76
CA MET A 76 19.43 -15.02 31.15
C MET A 76 19.23 -16.29 31.96
N ILE A 77 20.35 -16.90 32.35
CA ILE A 77 20.39 -18.24 32.96
C ILE A 77 21.01 -18.15 34.36
N CYS A 78 20.25 -18.54 35.37
CA CYS A 78 20.68 -18.62 36.75
C CYS A 78 20.55 -20.08 37.23
N SER A 79 21.64 -20.85 37.11
CA SER A 79 21.69 -22.26 37.48
C SER A 79 22.06 -22.51 38.95
N LYS A 80 22.71 -21.54 39.61
CA LYS A 80 23.06 -21.59 41.04
C LYS A 80 22.64 -20.29 41.71
N PRO A 81 22.18 -20.32 42.98
CA PRO A 81 21.92 -19.11 43.75
C PRO A 81 23.16 -18.21 43.79
N GLY A 82 23.01 -16.95 43.35
CA GLY A 82 24.10 -15.98 43.27
C GLY A 82 24.94 -15.99 41.97
N HIS A 83 24.64 -16.84 40.99
CA HIS A 83 25.29 -16.83 39.67
C HIS A 83 24.31 -16.41 38.58
N LEU A 84 24.71 -15.46 37.72
CA LEU A 84 23.94 -15.00 36.57
C LEU A 84 24.79 -15.12 35.30
N MET A 85 24.30 -15.90 34.33
CA MET A 85 24.84 -15.94 32.98
C MET A 85 23.93 -15.14 32.04
N VAL A 86 24.49 -14.15 31.35
CA VAL A 86 23.81 -13.37 30.32
C VAL A 86 24.38 -13.76 28.97
N GLU A 87 23.57 -14.37 28.13
CA GLU A 87 23.90 -14.72 26.74
C GLU A 87 23.45 -13.56 25.85
N THR A 88 24.39 -12.97 25.12
CA THR A 88 24.13 -11.91 24.15
C THR A 88 24.50 -12.37 22.74
N GLU A 89 24.10 -11.63 21.72
CA GLU A 89 24.53 -11.90 20.33
C GLU A 89 26.06 -11.90 20.14
N LYS A 90 26.80 -11.18 20.99
CA LYS A 90 28.24 -10.98 20.86
C LYS A 90 29.07 -11.89 21.77
N CYS A 91 28.59 -12.11 23.00
CA CYS A 91 29.31 -12.89 24.00
C CYS A 91 28.41 -13.40 25.13
N ASN A 92 28.92 -14.38 25.87
CA ASN A 92 28.28 -14.90 27.09
C ASN A 92 29.06 -14.39 28.30
N LEU A 93 28.35 -13.81 29.26
CA LEU A 93 28.90 -13.19 30.47
C LEU A 93 28.44 -14.00 31.68
N SER A 94 29.35 -14.71 32.34
CA SER A 94 29.07 -15.41 33.60
C SER A 94 29.54 -14.56 34.77
N MET A 95 28.61 -14.20 35.66
CA MET A 95 28.84 -13.29 36.77
C MET A 95 28.42 -13.94 38.09
N LYS A 96 29.33 -13.95 39.07
CA LYS A 96 29.03 -14.32 40.44
C LYS A 96 28.79 -13.06 41.28
N MET A 97 27.67 -13.05 41.99
CA MET A 97 27.21 -11.96 42.85
C MET A 97 27.25 -12.39 44.33
N SER A 98 27.06 -11.43 45.24
CA SER A 98 27.14 -11.68 46.68
C SER A 98 25.98 -12.53 47.20
N SER A 99 24.78 -12.37 46.61
CA SER A 99 23.56 -13.06 47.02
C SER A 99 22.65 -13.43 45.82
N SER A 100 21.68 -14.31 46.06
CA SER A 100 20.59 -14.58 45.11
C SER A 100 19.68 -13.37 44.91
N GLU A 101 19.53 -12.54 45.94
CA GLU A 101 18.76 -11.31 45.95
C GLU A 101 19.36 -10.29 44.99
N ASP A 102 20.69 -10.17 44.93
CA ASP A 102 21.37 -9.29 43.97
C ASP A 102 21.10 -9.71 42.52
N VAL A 103 21.08 -11.03 42.25
CA VAL A 103 20.72 -11.55 40.93
C VAL A 103 19.26 -11.21 40.61
N ASN A 104 18.34 -11.39 41.57
CA ASN A 104 16.94 -11.03 41.39
C ASN A 104 16.77 -9.54 41.11
N GLU A 105 17.51 -8.67 41.80
CA GLU A 105 17.47 -7.21 41.60
C GLU A 105 17.94 -6.82 40.19
N VAL A 106 19.03 -7.42 39.70
CA VAL A 106 19.52 -7.20 38.33
C VAL A 106 18.48 -7.64 37.29
N VAL A 107 17.94 -8.85 37.44
CA VAL A 107 16.93 -9.39 36.51
C VAL A 107 15.65 -8.57 36.57
N ALA A 108 15.19 -8.22 37.78
CA ALA A 108 14.02 -7.38 38.01
C ALA A 108 14.16 -6.02 37.33
N HIS A 109 15.32 -5.38 37.45
CA HIS A 109 15.59 -4.07 36.86
C HIS A 109 15.59 -4.12 35.33
N ILE A 110 16.28 -5.11 34.73
CA ILE A 110 16.28 -5.31 33.27
C ILE A 110 14.84 -5.53 32.77
N GLY A 111 14.08 -6.42 33.41
CA GLY A 111 12.69 -6.67 33.02
C GLY A 111 11.78 -5.46 33.21
N THR A 112 11.98 -4.68 34.29
CA THR A 112 11.25 -3.43 34.53
C THR A 112 11.54 -2.40 33.43
N CYS A 113 12.80 -2.29 33.00
CA CYS A 113 13.18 -1.39 31.91
C CYS A 113 12.56 -1.85 30.58
N LEU A 114 12.62 -3.13 30.26
CA LEU A 114 12.00 -3.69 29.05
C LEU A 114 10.49 -3.47 29.02
N ARG A 115 9.78 -3.63 30.14
CA ARG A 115 8.34 -3.36 30.23
C ARG A 115 7.99 -1.88 30.04
N LYS A 116 8.88 -0.97 30.47
CA LYS A 116 8.73 0.48 30.23
C LYS A 116 8.98 0.85 28.78
N ILE A 117 10.02 0.29 28.16
CA ILE A 117 10.39 0.58 26.76
C ILE A 117 9.41 -0.07 25.79
N PHE A 118 8.89 -1.25 26.11
CA PHE A 118 7.98 -2.03 25.27
C PHE A 118 6.63 -2.29 25.94
N PRO A 119 5.76 -1.27 26.03
CA PRO A 119 4.47 -1.42 26.68
C PRO A 119 3.60 -2.49 26.01
N GLY A 120 2.94 -3.30 26.84
CA GLY A 120 2.08 -4.39 26.38
C GLY A 120 2.80 -5.72 26.11
N LEU A 121 4.13 -5.78 26.26
CA LEU A 121 4.90 -7.02 26.13
C LEU A 121 5.49 -7.48 27.47
N SER A 122 5.46 -8.80 27.70
CA SER A 122 6.18 -9.39 28.83
C SER A 122 7.69 -9.35 28.55
N PRO A 123 8.52 -8.97 29.54
CA PRO A 123 9.99 -9.01 29.40
C PRO A 123 10.52 -10.39 28.98
N VAL A 124 9.85 -11.47 29.38
CA VAL A 124 10.21 -12.86 29.03
C VAL A 124 9.90 -13.18 27.56
N LYS A 125 9.02 -12.42 26.89
CA LYS A 125 8.83 -12.53 25.43
C LYS A 125 9.93 -11.83 24.64
N ILE A 126 10.54 -10.80 25.22
CA ILE A 126 11.62 -10.03 24.59
C ILE A 126 12.95 -10.76 24.77
N ILE A 127 13.23 -11.23 25.99
CA ILE A 127 14.39 -12.06 26.29
C ILE A 127 14.07 -13.51 25.94
N LYS A 128 14.60 -14.01 24.82
CA LYS A 128 14.23 -15.32 24.22
C LYS A 128 14.25 -16.49 25.22
N LYS A 129 15.13 -16.46 26.22
CA LYS A 129 15.25 -17.50 27.25
C LYS A 129 15.55 -16.91 28.63
N VAL A 130 14.67 -17.12 29.61
CA VAL A 130 14.94 -16.77 31.01
C VAL A 130 14.73 -18.00 31.87
N THR A 131 15.77 -18.41 32.62
CA THR A 131 15.71 -19.58 33.51
C THR A 131 16.34 -19.24 34.85
N MET A 132 15.63 -19.55 35.94
CA MET A 132 16.10 -19.29 37.30
C MET A 132 15.87 -20.51 38.18
N GLU A 133 16.91 -20.91 38.92
CA GLU A 133 16.82 -21.93 39.96
C GLU A 133 16.87 -21.30 41.36
N PRO A 134 15.93 -21.62 42.27
CA PRO A 134 14.70 -22.40 42.03
C PRO A 134 13.68 -21.63 41.13
N PRO A 135 12.77 -22.34 40.42
CA PRO A 135 11.82 -21.75 39.46
C PRO A 135 10.88 -20.69 40.05
N ASP A 136 10.54 -20.81 41.34
CA ASP A 136 9.67 -19.86 42.04
C ASP A 136 10.20 -18.42 42.00
N ARG A 137 11.51 -18.24 41.86
CA ARG A 137 12.13 -16.91 41.69
C ARG A 137 11.64 -16.22 40.42
N LEU A 138 11.50 -16.96 39.32
CA LEU A 138 10.99 -16.40 38.07
C LEU A 138 9.50 -16.05 38.19
N ALA A 139 8.71 -16.87 38.89
CA ALA A 139 7.30 -16.58 39.15
C ALA A 139 7.13 -15.30 39.97
N ASN A 140 7.96 -15.10 41.00
CA ASN A 140 7.96 -13.88 41.80
C ASN A 140 8.37 -12.64 40.99
N LEU A 141 9.35 -12.76 40.09
CA LEU A 141 9.72 -11.66 39.20
C LEU A 141 8.63 -11.34 38.17
N GLN A 142 7.95 -12.35 37.65
CA GLN A 142 6.81 -12.14 36.75
C GLN A 142 5.68 -11.40 37.47
N ALA A 143 5.33 -11.80 38.69
CA ALA A 143 4.35 -11.10 39.51
C ALA A 143 4.79 -9.66 39.85
N LEU A 144 6.08 -9.44 40.12
CA LEU A 144 6.64 -8.10 40.31
C LEU A 144 6.44 -7.24 39.06
N TRP A 145 6.81 -7.75 37.88
CA TRP A 145 6.59 -7.01 36.64
C TRP A 145 5.12 -6.72 36.43
N ASP A 146 4.24 -7.71 36.63
CA ASP A 146 2.80 -7.57 36.44
C ASP A 146 2.14 -6.57 37.38
N SER A 147 2.62 -6.47 38.62
CA SER A 147 2.15 -5.49 39.61
C SER A 147 2.49 -4.04 39.24
N GLN A 148 3.50 -3.81 38.38
CA GLN A 148 3.89 -2.47 37.98
C GLN A 148 2.95 -1.95 36.88
N THR A 149 2.20 -0.89 37.19
CA THR A 149 1.44 -0.11 36.21
C THR A 149 2.40 0.76 35.39
N VAL A 150 2.40 0.60 34.06
CA VAL A 150 3.10 1.51 33.15
C VAL A 150 2.18 2.72 32.96
N THR A 151 2.46 3.81 33.68
CA THR A 151 1.53 4.93 33.85
C THR A 151 1.33 5.80 32.61
N GLU A 152 2.35 5.95 31.75
CA GLU A 152 2.26 6.70 30.49
C GLU A 152 3.11 6.01 29.42
N VAL A 153 2.46 5.46 28.40
CA VAL A 153 3.11 4.76 27.29
C VAL A 153 3.75 5.74 26.29
N GLY A 154 3.37 7.02 26.33
CA GLY A 154 3.77 8.01 25.34
C GLY A 154 3.06 7.81 23.98
N PRO A 155 3.26 8.73 23.03
CA PRO A 155 2.64 8.68 21.71
C PRO A 155 2.99 7.41 20.94
N CYS A 156 2.10 7.02 20.03
CA CYS A 156 2.29 5.89 19.12
C CYS A 156 2.77 4.59 19.80
N GLY A 157 2.23 4.30 20.99
CA GLY A 157 2.60 3.10 21.74
C GLY A 157 4.01 3.13 22.33
N GLY A 158 4.55 4.31 22.61
CA GLY A 158 5.90 4.49 23.15
C GLY A 158 7.00 4.40 22.12
N PHE A 159 6.68 4.69 20.85
CA PHE A 159 7.62 4.60 19.75
C PHE A 159 8.90 5.40 20.00
N SER A 160 8.77 6.65 20.46
CA SER A 160 9.90 7.54 20.73
C SER A 160 10.88 6.96 21.76
N GLN A 161 10.37 6.27 22.79
CA GLN A 161 11.20 5.60 23.78
C GLN A 161 11.88 4.34 23.21
N MET A 162 11.15 3.55 22.40
CA MET A 162 11.71 2.40 21.69
C MET A 162 12.83 2.84 20.73
N TYR A 163 12.56 3.86 19.92
CA TYR A 163 13.49 4.43 18.96
C TYR A 163 14.79 4.89 19.63
N ALA A 164 14.71 5.61 20.75
CA ALA A 164 15.90 6.00 21.52
C ALA A 164 16.72 4.78 21.99
N CYS A 165 16.04 3.72 22.47
CA CYS A 165 16.72 2.51 22.91
C CYS A 165 17.36 1.72 21.76
N VAL A 166 16.70 1.70 20.60
CA VAL A 166 17.20 1.04 19.39
C VAL A 166 18.38 1.82 18.80
N CYS A 167 18.36 3.15 18.82
CA CYS A 167 19.51 3.98 18.43
C CYS A 167 20.73 3.66 19.29
N ASP A 168 20.57 3.62 20.63
CA ASP A 168 21.65 3.24 21.55
C ASP A 168 22.14 1.81 21.25
N TRP A 169 21.23 0.85 21.08
CA TRP A 169 21.58 -0.54 20.80
C TRP A 169 22.42 -0.68 19.53
N LEU A 170 21.97 -0.08 18.42
CA LEU A 170 22.62 -0.17 17.11
C LEU A 170 23.83 0.76 16.98
N GLY A 171 24.08 1.64 17.95
CA GLY A 171 25.14 2.64 17.88
C GLY A 171 24.90 3.70 16.80
N LEU A 172 23.63 4.05 16.57
CA LEU A 172 23.21 5.04 15.59
C LEU A 172 22.77 6.34 16.29
N PRO A 173 22.95 7.50 15.64
CA PRO A 173 22.57 8.77 16.25
C PRO A 173 21.06 8.85 16.45
N TYR A 174 20.67 9.27 17.65
CA TYR A 174 19.29 9.65 17.92
C TYR A 174 18.98 10.98 17.23
N ARG A 175 17.89 11.02 16.46
CA ARG A 175 17.39 12.21 15.76
C ARG A 175 16.17 12.75 16.50
N GLU A 176 16.26 14.01 16.94
CA GLU A 176 15.15 14.69 17.63
C GLU A 176 13.96 14.89 16.69
N GLU A 177 14.23 15.03 15.38
CA GLU A 177 13.25 15.18 14.32
C GLU A 177 12.29 13.98 14.26
N VAL A 178 12.80 12.75 14.41
CA VAL A 178 11.98 11.53 14.42
C VAL A 178 11.02 11.53 15.62
N GLN A 179 11.53 11.89 16.79
CA GLN A 179 10.72 11.96 18.00
C GLN A 179 9.64 13.04 17.86
N TRP A 180 10.00 14.21 17.34
CA TRP A 180 9.08 15.31 17.14
C TRP A 180 7.98 14.97 16.14
N ASP A 181 8.31 14.35 15.00
CA ASP A 181 7.34 13.91 13.99
C ASP A 181 6.33 12.92 14.59
N VAL A 182 6.82 11.92 15.33
CA VAL A 182 5.95 10.88 15.89
C VAL A 182 5.11 11.41 17.06
N ASP A 183 5.71 12.19 17.96
CA ASP A 183 5.02 12.71 19.13
C ASP A 183 4.03 13.84 18.79
N THR A 184 4.24 14.54 17.66
CA THR A 184 3.43 15.70 17.26
C THR A 184 2.53 15.36 16.08
N ILE A 185 3.09 15.03 14.93
CA ILE A 185 2.34 14.86 13.68
C ILE A 185 1.54 13.57 13.73
N TYR A 186 2.20 12.44 14.01
CA TYR A 186 1.53 11.14 13.96
C TYR A 186 0.47 10.99 15.06
N LEU A 187 0.75 11.54 16.26
CA LEU A 187 -0.23 11.59 17.33
C LEU A 187 -1.47 12.40 16.93
N THR A 188 -1.27 13.58 16.34
CA THR A 188 -2.39 14.45 15.90
C THR A 188 -3.22 13.79 14.81
N GLN A 189 -2.59 13.02 13.92
CA GLN A 189 -3.27 12.30 12.84
C GLN A 189 -3.90 10.97 13.28
N ASP A 190 -3.61 10.49 14.50
CA ASP A 190 -3.94 9.13 14.99
C ASP A 190 -3.55 8.03 13.98
N THR A 191 -2.47 8.26 13.24
CA THR A 191 -2.06 7.35 12.16
C THR A 191 -1.48 6.05 12.73
N ARG A 192 -1.83 4.93 12.08
CA ARG A 192 -1.27 3.59 12.35
C ARG A 192 -0.28 3.17 11.28
N GLU A 193 0.07 4.09 10.38
CA GLU A 193 1.02 3.93 9.30
C GLU A 193 2.34 4.61 9.65
N LEU A 194 3.43 3.86 9.58
CA LEU A 194 4.77 4.42 9.54
C LEU A 194 5.21 4.50 8.08
N ASN A 195 5.19 5.71 7.53
CA ASN A 195 5.60 5.99 6.16
C ASN A 195 7.08 6.42 6.15
N LEU A 196 7.93 5.67 5.44
CA LEU A 196 9.37 5.98 5.38
C LEU A 196 9.69 7.28 4.63
N GLN A 197 8.76 7.79 3.82
CA GLN A 197 8.94 9.05 3.10
C GLN A 197 8.81 10.28 4.01
N ASP A 198 8.17 10.16 5.16
CA ASP A 198 8.06 11.26 6.13
C ASP A 198 9.46 11.62 6.67
N PHE A 199 10.36 10.63 6.70
CA PHE A 199 11.76 10.76 7.10
C PHE A 199 12.73 10.98 5.92
N SER A 200 12.23 11.39 4.74
CA SER A 200 13.05 11.65 3.55
C SER A 200 14.07 12.79 3.71
N HIS A 201 13.90 13.62 4.74
CA HIS A 201 14.83 14.68 5.13
C HIS A 201 16.05 14.17 5.91
N LEU A 202 16.05 12.91 6.35
CA LEU A 202 17.15 12.26 7.08
C LEU A 202 18.02 11.41 6.14
N ASP A 203 19.18 10.99 6.64
CA ASP A 203 20.03 10.05 5.91
C ASP A 203 19.35 8.68 5.81
N HIS A 204 19.52 7.95 4.70
CA HIS A 204 18.95 6.60 4.53
C HIS A 204 19.32 5.61 5.65
N ARG A 205 20.46 5.83 6.32
CA ARG A 205 20.89 5.03 7.47
C ARG A 205 20.06 5.29 8.73
N ASP A 206 19.48 6.47 8.87
CA ASP A 206 18.64 6.84 10.00
C ASP A 206 17.29 6.10 9.98
N LEU A 207 16.88 5.54 8.82
CA LEU A 207 15.70 4.69 8.70
C LEU A 207 15.86 3.33 9.42
N ILE A 208 17.09 2.85 9.61
CA ILE A 208 17.37 1.56 10.24
C ILE A 208 16.76 1.48 11.66
N PRO A 209 17.08 2.40 12.59
CA PRO A 209 16.53 2.36 13.94
C PRO A 209 15.03 2.69 13.99
N ILE A 210 14.53 3.49 13.04
CA ILE A 210 13.11 3.82 12.91
C ILE A 210 12.31 2.55 12.60
N VAL A 211 12.73 1.77 11.61
CA VAL A 211 12.08 0.51 11.24
C VAL A 211 12.26 -0.53 12.34
N ALA A 212 13.46 -0.68 12.90
CA ALA A 212 13.74 -1.69 13.92
C ALA A 212 12.90 -1.50 15.19
N ALA A 213 12.52 -0.26 15.54
CA ALA A 213 11.62 0.02 16.65
C ALA A 213 10.21 -0.61 16.48
N LEU A 214 9.79 -0.91 15.25
CA LEU A 214 8.51 -1.55 14.96
C LEU A 214 8.45 -3.04 15.34
N GLU A 215 9.59 -3.67 15.65
CA GLU A 215 9.65 -5.10 15.99
C GLU A 215 8.70 -5.44 17.16
N TYR A 216 8.64 -4.55 18.15
CA TYR A 216 7.89 -4.73 19.39
C TYR A 216 6.77 -3.70 19.56
N ASN A 217 6.66 -2.71 18.66
CA ASN A 217 5.64 -1.68 18.74
C ASN A 217 4.23 -2.26 18.59
N GLN A 218 3.29 -1.78 19.40
CA GLN A 218 1.90 -2.27 19.43
C GLN A 218 0.88 -1.32 18.80
N TRP A 219 1.34 -0.18 18.29
CA TRP A 219 0.54 0.91 17.72
C TRP A 219 0.44 0.84 16.20
N PHE A 220 1.57 0.72 15.52
CA PHE A 220 1.63 0.71 14.06
C PHE A 220 1.16 -0.63 13.51
N THR A 221 0.19 -0.56 12.60
CA THR A 221 -0.34 -1.72 11.88
C THR A 221 0.12 -1.72 10.42
N LYS A 222 0.67 -0.62 9.92
CA LYS A 222 1.13 -0.48 8.54
C LYS A 222 2.54 0.10 8.48
N LEU A 223 3.38 -0.54 7.67
CA LEU A 223 4.68 -0.01 7.26
C LEU A 223 4.64 0.25 5.75
N SER A 224 4.95 1.47 5.34
CA SER A 224 4.84 1.86 3.94
C SER A 224 6.03 2.67 3.43
N THR A 225 6.29 2.50 2.14
CA THR A 225 7.09 3.41 1.33
C THR A 225 6.72 3.25 -0.13
N LYS A 226 6.81 4.35 -0.88
CA LYS A 226 6.57 4.40 -2.31
C LYS A 226 7.65 5.24 -2.97
N ASP A 227 8.22 4.75 -4.06
CA ASP A 227 9.25 5.46 -4.84
C ASP A 227 10.51 5.80 -4.01
N LEU A 228 10.83 4.98 -3.00
CA LEU A 228 12.06 5.07 -2.21
C LEU A 228 12.91 3.83 -2.41
N LYS A 229 14.08 3.98 -3.02
CA LYS A 229 15.03 2.87 -3.10
C LYS A 229 15.57 2.52 -1.70
N LEU A 230 15.25 1.33 -1.21
CA LEU A 230 15.67 0.87 0.11
C LEU A 230 17.10 0.33 0.08
N SER A 231 17.88 0.66 1.12
CA SER A 231 19.20 0.08 1.33
C SER A 231 19.08 -1.36 1.83
N ALA A 232 20.15 -2.15 1.68
CA ALA A 232 20.17 -3.53 2.16
C ALA A 232 19.92 -3.63 3.68
N ASP A 233 20.46 -2.69 4.46
CA ASP A 233 20.33 -2.67 5.92
C ASP A 233 18.88 -2.36 6.34
N VAL A 234 18.21 -1.42 5.66
CA VAL A 234 16.80 -1.11 5.92
C VAL A 234 15.93 -2.31 5.55
N CYS A 235 16.19 -2.96 4.41
CA CYS A 235 15.52 -4.20 4.04
C CYS A 235 15.70 -5.30 5.10
N GLU A 236 16.89 -5.46 5.69
CA GLU A 236 17.10 -6.41 6.79
C GLU A 236 16.22 -6.08 8.01
N GLN A 237 16.11 -4.80 8.37
CA GLN A 237 15.23 -4.42 9.49
C GLN A 237 13.76 -4.68 9.18
N ILE A 238 13.29 -4.39 7.96
CA ILE A 238 11.92 -4.72 7.54
C ILE A 238 11.67 -6.22 7.67
N LEU A 239 12.60 -7.06 7.21
CA LEU A 239 12.51 -8.51 7.31
C LEU A 239 12.47 -8.98 8.77
N ARG A 240 13.25 -8.36 9.67
CA ARG A 240 13.21 -8.65 11.12
C ARG A 240 11.86 -8.30 11.71
N VAL A 241 11.31 -7.12 11.40
CA VAL A 241 9.97 -6.70 11.84
C VAL A 241 8.91 -7.71 11.37
N VAL A 242 8.92 -8.11 10.10
CA VAL A 242 7.97 -9.11 9.56
C VAL A 242 8.12 -10.47 10.28
N SER A 243 9.34 -10.85 10.65
CA SER A 243 9.61 -12.14 11.30
C SER A 243 9.14 -12.24 12.76
N LYS A 244 8.85 -11.10 13.42
CA LYS A 244 8.57 -11.06 14.86
C LYS A 244 7.31 -10.29 15.25
N SER A 245 6.93 -9.27 14.49
CA SER A 245 5.77 -8.45 14.82
C SER A 245 4.48 -9.26 14.65
N SER A 246 3.64 -9.23 15.69
CA SER A 246 2.28 -9.75 15.65
C SER A 246 1.24 -8.67 15.33
N ARG A 247 1.69 -7.42 15.12
CA ARG A 247 0.83 -6.24 14.97
C ARG A 247 0.88 -5.62 13.58
N LEU A 248 1.94 -5.90 12.82
CA LEU A 248 2.01 -5.48 11.43
C LEU A 248 0.97 -6.24 10.59
N GLU A 249 0.00 -5.50 10.05
CA GLU A 249 -1.11 -5.99 9.23
C GLU A 249 -0.93 -5.65 7.75
N GLU A 250 -0.20 -4.57 7.45
CA GLU A 250 0.03 -4.10 6.09
C GLU A 250 1.50 -3.78 5.82
N LEU A 251 2.01 -4.29 4.69
CA LEU A 251 3.34 -4.01 4.19
C LEU A 251 3.27 -3.48 2.77
N VAL A 252 3.67 -2.22 2.58
CA VAL A 252 3.65 -1.53 1.29
C VAL A 252 5.06 -1.07 0.94
N LEU A 253 5.72 -1.75 0.00
CA LEU A 253 7.06 -1.39 -0.47
C LEU A 253 7.02 -1.24 -1.99
N GLU A 254 6.39 -0.17 -2.46
CA GLU A 254 6.16 0.08 -3.89
C GLU A 254 7.37 0.78 -4.52
N ASN A 255 7.83 0.27 -5.66
CA ASN A 255 8.99 0.81 -6.38
C ASN A 255 10.21 1.04 -5.47
N ALA A 256 10.48 0.07 -4.59
CA ALA A 256 11.47 0.18 -3.53
C ALA A 256 12.87 -0.35 -3.94
N GLY A 257 13.04 -0.72 -5.22
CA GLY A 257 14.27 -1.32 -5.73
C GLY A 257 14.51 -2.76 -5.25
N LEU A 258 13.45 -3.45 -4.82
CA LEU A 258 13.51 -4.82 -4.33
C LEU A 258 13.69 -5.81 -5.49
N ARG A 259 14.37 -6.92 -5.21
CA ARG A 259 14.65 -7.97 -6.19
C ARG A 259 14.30 -9.35 -5.62
N ILE A 260 14.58 -10.39 -6.41
CA ILE A 260 14.34 -11.80 -6.08
C ILE A 260 14.86 -12.20 -4.69
N ASP A 261 16.05 -11.74 -4.30
CA ASP A 261 16.68 -12.10 -3.02
C ASP A 261 15.90 -11.56 -1.82
N PHE A 262 15.34 -10.35 -1.94
CA PHE A 262 14.45 -9.81 -0.93
C PHE A 262 13.17 -10.63 -0.81
N ALA A 263 12.53 -10.99 -1.94
CA ALA A 263 11.33 -11.83 -1.93
C ALA A 263 11.55 -13.20 -1.25
N GLN A 264 12.71 -13.82 -1.46
CA GLN A 264 13.10 -15.07 -0.79
C GLN A 264 13.28 -14.89 0.72
N LYS A 265 13.94 -13.81 1.13
CA LYS A 265 14.11 -13.49 2.55
C LYS A 265 12.79 -13.13 3.22
N LEU A 266 11.90 -12.42 2.52
CA LEU A 266 10.56 -12.08 3.01
C LEU A 266 9.72 -13.34 3.17
N SER A 267 9.80 -14.28 2.23
CA SER A 267 9.17 -15.59 2.36
C SER A 267 9.64 -16.32 3.62
N SER A 268 10.97 -16.30 3.86
CA SER A 268 11.56 -16.88 5.07
C SER A 268 11.04 -16.18 6.32
N ALA A 269 11.01 -14.84 6.35
CA ALA A 269 10.51 -14.07 7.50
C ALA A 269 9.05 -14.40 7.83
N LEU A 270 8.18 -14.50 6.82
CA LEU A 270 6.78 -14.92 7.00
C LEU A 270 6.67 -16.35 7.53
N ALA A 271 7.49 -17.27 7.01
CA ALA A 271 7.49 -18.66 7.49
C ALA A 271 7.95 -18.80 8.95
N HIS A 272 8.81 -17.90 9.44
CA HIS A 272 9.26 -17.87 10.83
C HIS A 272 8.24 -17.22 11.78
N ASN A 273 7.22 -16.53 11.26
CA ASN A 273 6.21 -15.83 12.06
C ASN A 273 4.82 -16.49 11.93
N PRO A 274 4.50 -17.50 12.76
CA PRO A 274 3.19 -18.15 12.71
C PRO A 274 2.04 -17.24 13.17
N ASN A 275 2.35 -16.16 13.89
CA ASN A 275 1.37 -15.20 14.43
C ASN A 275 1.34 -13.90 13.61
N SER A 276 1.78 -13.94 12.35
CA SER A 276 1.80 -12.76 11.49
C SER A 276 0.39 -12.17 11.36
N GLY A 277 0.30 -10.86 11.61
CA GLY A 277 -0.92 -10.09 11.42
C GLY A 277 -1.17 -9.71 9.96
N LEU A 278 -0.20 -9.97 9.06
CA LEU A 278 -0.19 -9.47 7.69
C LEU A 278 -1.34 -10.04 6.87
N HIS A 279 -2.13 -9.14 6.30
CA HIS A 279 -3.17 -9.44 5.31
C HIS A 279 -3.12 -8.52 4.09
N THR A 280 -2.35 -7.43 4.14
CA THR A 280 -2.16 -6.52 3.00
C THR A 280 -0.69 -6.50 2.60
N ILE A 281 -0.42 -6.84 1.34
CA ILE A 281 0.92 -6.82 0.76
C ILE A 281 0.88 -6.09 -0.57
N ASN A 282 1.66 -5.02 -0.67
CA ASN A 282 1.93 -4.32 -1.92
C ASN A 282 3.44 -4.28 -2.16
N LEU A 283 3.88 -4.99 -3.20
CA LEU A 283 5.27 -5.00 -3.66
C LEU A 283 5.36 -4.54 -5.13
N ALA A 284 4.40 -3.74 -5.57
CA ALA A 284 4.29 -3.24 -6.94
C ALA A 284 5.59 -2.57 -7.42
N SER A 285 5.85 -2.67 -8.73
CA SER A 285 6.99 -2.04 -9.40
C SER A 285 8.36 -2.48 -8.86
N ASN A 286 8.47 -3.70 -8.33
CA ASN A 286 9.75 -4.31 -7.96
C ASN A 286 9.97 -5.58 -8.80
N PRO A 287 11.11 -5.74 -9.51
CA PRO A 287 11.38 -6.93 -10.31
C PRO A 287 11.67 -8.15 -9.42
N LEU A 288 10.60 -8.77 -8.89
CA LEU A 288 10.68 -9.97 -8.05
C LEU A 288 10.84 -11.24 -8.88
N GLU A 289 10.40 -11.20 -10.13
CA GLU A 289 10.38 -12.31 -11.07
C GLU A 289 9.59 -13.54 -10.56
N ASP A 290 9.36 -14.52 -11.44
CA ASP A 290 8.61 -15.73 -11.10
C ASP A 290 9.19 -16.46 -9.89
N ARG A 291 10.53 -16.50 -9.77
CA ARG A 291 11.21 -17.21 -8.68
C ARG A 291 10.97 -16.56 -7.32
N GLY A 292 11.00 -15.23 -7.26
CA GLY A 292 10.75 -14.50 -6.01
C GLY A 292 9.29 -14.66 -5.57
N VAL A 293 8.35 -14.51 -6.50
CA VAL A 293 6.92 -14.67 -6.21
C VAL A 293 6.55 -16.12 -5.88
N HIS A 294 7.15 -17.11 -6.55
CA HIS A 294 7.00 -18.52 -6.18
C HIS A 294 7.42 -18.78 -4.73
N CYS A 295 8.55 -18.21 -4.29
CA CYS A 295 8.95 -18.32 -2.88
C CYS A 295 7.94 -17.65 -1.94
N LEU A 296 7.40 -16.48 -2.29
CA LEU A 296 6.39 -15.78 -1.49
C LEU A 296 5.03 -16.47 -1.46
N SER A 297 4.67 -17.19 -2.52
CA SER A 297 3.36 -17.84 -2.61
C SER A 297 3.22 -18.97 -1.59
N ILE A 298 4.33 -19.65 -1.23
CA ILE A 298 4.36 -20.72 -0.24
C ILE A 298 3.84 -20.27 1.15
N PRO A 299 4.37 -19.20 1.79
CA PRO A 299 3.82 -18.71 3.05
C PRO A 299 2.43 -18.08 2.91
N PHE A 300 2.05 -17.49 1.76
CA PHE A 300 0.69 -16.98 1.54
C PHE A 300 -0.37 -18.09 1.67
N ALA A 301 -0.04 -19.31 1.24
CA ALA A 301 -0.90 -20.47 1.42
C ALA A 301 -1.18 -20.82 2.90
N LYS A 302 -0.39 -20.28 3.84
CA LYS A 302 -0.42 -20.61 5.28
C LYS A 302 -0.69 -19.40 6.18
N LEU A 303 -0.93 -18.21 5.63
CA LEU A 303 -1.20 -17.02 6.43
C LEU A 303 -2.49 -17.19 7.24
N PRO A 304 -2.45 -16.97 8.57
CA PRO A 304 -3.57 -17.30 9.46
C PRO A 304 -4.81 -16.42 9.23
N LYS A 305 -4.60 -15.15 8.86
CA LYS A 305 -5.69 -14.19 8.56
C LYS A 305 -6.15 -14.23 7.09
N GLY A 306 -5.49 -15.01 6.23
CA GLY A 306 -5.62 -14.87 4.78
C GLY A 306 -5.06 -13.54 4.26
N LEU A 307 -5.24 -13.28 2.97
CA LEU A 307 -4.88 -12.02 2.33
C LEU A 307 -6.15 -11.24 2.03
N LYS A 308 -6.19 -9.96 2.40
CA LYS A 308 -7.26 -9.02 2.03
C LYS A 308 -6.92 -8.23 0.77
N HIS A 309 -5.66 -7.86 0.62
CA HIS A 309 -5.19 -7.02 -0.47
C HIS A 309 -3.80 -7.48 -0.94
N LEU A 310 -3.69 -7.84 -2.21
CA LEU A 310 -2.44 -8.24 -2.84
C LEU A 310 -2.20 -7.40 -4.09
N ASN A 311 -1.11 -6.64 -4.10
CA ASN A 311 -0.63 -5.93 -5.28
C ASN A 311 0.78 -6.40 -5.64
N LEU A 312 0.87 -7.06 -6.79
CA LEU A 312 2.11 -7.50 -7.43
C LEU A 312 2.21 -6.94 -8.86
N SER A 313 1.66 -5.75 -9.09
CA SER A 313 1.74 -5.09 -10.39
C SER A 313 3.19 -4.79 -10.78
N ARG A 314 3.51 -4.93 -12.06
CA ARG A 314 4.85 -4.65 -12.62
C ARG A 314 5.98 -5.31 -11.81
N THR A 315 5.79 -6.57 -11.41
CA THR A 315 6.78 -7.35 -10.64
C THR A 315 7.62 -8.30 -11.50
N SER A 316 7.53 -8.13 -12.82
CA SER A 316 8.18 -8.99 -13.82
C SER A 316 7.72 -10.44 -13.76
N LEU A 317 6.43 -10.66 -13.44
CA LEU A 317 5.82 -11.98 -13.50
C LEU A 317 5.53 -12.40 -14.94
N SER A 318 5.72 -13.69 -15.20
CA SER A 318 5.22 -14.40 -16.38
C SER A 318 3.99 -15.24 -16.00
N PRO A 319 3.33 -15.91 -16.97
CA PRO A 319 2.24 -16.83 -16.67
C PRO A 319 2.62 -17.94 -15.68
N LYS A 320 3.88 -18.39 -15.66
CA LYS A 320 4.35 -19.43 -14.74
C LYS A 320 4.32 -18.95 -13.29
N GLY A 321 4.83 -17.74 -13.04
CA GLY A 321 4.78 -17.12 -11.72
C GLY A 321 3.35 -16.85 -11.25
N VAL A 322 2.48 -16.34 -12.14
CA VAL A 322 1.06 -16.12 -11.82
C VAL A 322 0.31 -17.42 -11.54
N ASN A 323 0.57 -18.50 -12.28
CA ASN A 323 -0.03 -19.80 -11.98
C ASN A 323 0.43 -20.35 -10.64
N SER A 324 1.73 -20.27 -10.35
CA SER A 324 2.26 -20.68 -9.04
C SER A 324 1.61 -19.88 -7.91
N LEU A 325 1.48 -18.57 -8.06
CA LEU A 325 0.79 -17.71 -7.11
C LEU A 325 -0.66 -18.15 -6.94
N SER A 326 -1.41 -18.29 -8.03
CA SER A 326 -2.84 -18.62 -8.03
C SER A 326 -3.11 -20.00 -7.42
N GLN A 327 -2.22 -20.97 -7.66
CA GLN A 327 -2.26 -22.27 -7.00
C GLN A 327 -2.11 -22.13 -5.48
N SER A 328 -1.16 -21.33 -5.00
CA SER A 328 -0.98 -21.09 -3.57
C SER A 328 -2.13 -20.30 -2.95
N LEU A 329 -2.69 -19.32 -3.66
CA LEU A 329 -3.87 -18.57 -3.20
C LEU A 329 -5.07 -19.51 -3.04
N SER A 330 -5.29 -20.41 -3.99
CA SER A 330 -6.36 -21.43 -3.93
C SER A 330 -6.15 -22.46 -2.82
N ALA A 331 -4.91 -22.69 -2.37
CA ALA A 331 -4.62 -23.63 -1.30
C ALA A 331 -5.02 -23.11 0.10
N ASN A 332 -5.12 -21.79 0.27
CA ASN A 332 -5.57 -21.19 1.52
C ASN A 332 -7.08 -20.92 1.49
N GLN A 333 -7.84 -21.74 2.22
CA GLN A 333 -9.31 -21.66 2.26
C GLN A 333 -9.84 -20.30 2.74
N THR A 334 -9.05 -19.55 3.52
CA THR A 334 -9.44 -18.22 4.00
C THR A 334 -9.32 -17.14 2.92
N ILE A 335 -8.48 -17.33 1.91
CA ILE A 335 -8.23 -16.31 0.87
C ILE A 335 -9.47 -16.08 0.00
N ALA A 336 -10.22 -17.14 -0.31
CA ALA A 336 -11.45 -17.00 -1.09
C ALA A 336 -12.46 -16.03 -0.45
N SER A 337 -12.57 -16.02 0.89
CA SER A 337 -13.49 -15.13 1.62
C SER A 337 -12.87 -13.82 2.11
N SER A 338 -11.54 -13.72 2.15
CA SER A 338 -10.84 -12.52 2.65
C SER A 338 -10.30 -11.60 1.55
N LEU A 339 -9.90 -12.14 0.39
CA LEU A 339 -9.25 -11.36 -0.66
C LEU A 339 -10.25 -10.49 -1.40
N THR A 340 -10.15 -9.19 -1.19
CA THR A 340 -11.02 -8.17 -1.78
C THR A 340 -10.33 -7.40 -2.90
N HIS A 341 -9.00 -7.35 -2.91
CA HIS A 341 -8.22 -6.61 -3.89
C HIS A 341 -7.07 -7.45 -4.45
N LEU A 342 -7.08 -7.67 -5.76
CA LEU A 342 -6.02 -8.34 -6.49
C LEU A 342 -5.58 -7.48 -7.68
N ASP A 343 -4.32 -7.06 -7.64
CA ASP A 343 -3.68 -6.32 -8.74
C ASP A 343 -2.45 -7.09 -9.24
N LEU A 344 -2.54 -7.54 -10.49
CA LEU A 344 -1.47 -8.20 -11.24
C LEU A 344 -1.10 -7.41 -12.50
N SER A 345 -1.49 -6.13 -12.59
CA SER A 345 -1.32 -5.29 -13.77
C SER A 345 0.14 -5.13 -14.18
N GLY A 346 0.37 -4.90 -15.47
CA GLY A 346 1.71 -4.63 -16.02
C GLY A 346 2.71 -5.80 -15.95
N ASN A 347 2.25 -7.01 -15.65
CA ASN A 347 3.03 -8.24 -15.81
C ASN A 347 2.70 -8.89 -17.16
N VAL A 348 3.69 -9.40 -17.90
CA VAL A 348 3.45 -9.91 -19.26
C VAL A 348 2.93 -11.35 -19.18
N LEU A 349 1.62 -11.55 -19.38
CA LEU A 349 0.94 -12.83 -19.20
C LEU A 349 0.55 -13.53 -20.51
N ARG A 350 1.23 -13.23 -21.61
CA ARG A 350 1.00 -13.86 -22.92
C ARG A 350 1.77 -15.17 -23.09
N GLY A 351 1.18 -16.12 -23.82
CA GLY A 351 1.88 -17.25 -24.45
C GLY A 351 1.65 -18.60 -23.77
N ASP A 352 1.71 -18.67 -22.44
CA ASP A 352 1.47 -19.87 -21.65
C ASP A 352 0.05 -19.87 -21.07
N ASP A 353 -0.50 -21.06 -20.77
CA ASP A 353 -1.84 -21.19 -20.17
C ASP A 353 -1.87 -20.67 -18.73
N LEU A 354 -2.94 -19.97 -18.36
CA LEU A 354 -3.19 -19.38 -17.05
C LEU A 354 -4.25 -20.17 -16.26
N SER A 355 -4.28 -21.49 -16.43
CA SER A 355 -5.32 -22.36 -15.87
C SER A 355 -5.50 -22.22 -14.36
N TYR A 356 -4.43 -22.03 -13.58
CA TYR A 356 -4.57 -21.84 -12.13
C TYR A 356 -5.18 -20.50 -11.76
N LEU A 357 -4.86 -19.43 -12.51
CA LEU A 357 -5.51 -18.12 -12.32
C LEU A 357 -7.01 -18.22 -12.63
N TYR A 358 -7.36 -18.81 -13.78
CA TYR A 358 -8.76 -18.97 -14.15
C TYR A 358 -9.53 -19.89 -13.20
N ASN A 359 -8.88 -20.93 -12.67
CA ASN A 359 -9.50 -21.80 -11.66
C ASN A 359 -9.72 -21.06 -10.34
N PHE A 360 -8.75 -20.25 -9.90
CA PHE A 360 -8.89 -19.42 -8.71
C PHE A 360 -10.04 -18.42 -8.86
N LEU A 361 -10.07 -17.66 -9.95
CA LEU A 361 -11.14 -16.68 -10.24
C LEU A 361 -12.51 -17.33 -10.46
N ALA A 362 -12.56 -18.61 -10.84
CA ALA A 362 -13.79 -19.37 -11.03
C ALA A 362 -14.38 -19.93 -9.72
N GLN A 363 -13.61 -19.98 -8.64
CA GLN A 363 -14.14 -20.30 -7.33
C GLN A 363 -14.90 -19.10 -6.77
N PRO A 364 -16.04 -19.28 -6.08
CA PRO A 364 -16.72 -18.19 -5.39
C PRO A 364 -15.73 -17.45 -4.48
N ASN A 365 -15.55 -16.14 -4.73
CA ASN A 365 -14.56 -15.34 -4.04
C ASN A 365 -15.11 -13.95 -3.67
N ALA A 366 -14.43 -13.30 -2.72
CA ALA A 366 -14.78 -11.99 -2.19
C ALA A 366 -14.11 -10.82 -2.95
N ILE A 367 -13.55 -11.06 -4.15
CA ILE A 367 -12.81 -10.03 -4.88
C ILE A 367 -13.76 -8.93 -5.31
N VAL A 368 -13.46 -7.71 -4.87
CA VAL A 368 -14.17 -6.47 -5.19
C VAL A 368 -13.42 -5.70 -6.29
N TYR A 369 -12.09 -5.72 -6.24
CA TYR A 369 -11.20 -5.05 -7.18
C TYR A 369 -10.29 -6.07 -7.85
N LEU A 370 -10.39 -6.18 -9.17
CA LEU A 370 -9.51 -6.99 -10.01
C LEU A 370 -8.87 -6.13 -11.09
N ASP A 371 -7.54 -6.07 -11.07
CA ASP A 371 -6.76 -5.38 -12.10
C ASP A 371 -5.78 -6.33 -12.79
N LEU A 372 -6.06 -6.59 -14.06
CA LEU A 372 -5.20 -7.32 -14.99
C LEU A 372 -4.82 -6.43 -16.18
N SER A 373 -4.80 -5.11 -15.99
CA SER A 373 -4.46 -4.18 -17.06
C SER A 373 -3.02 -4.35 -17.53
N ASN A 374 -2.78 -4.11 -18.81
CA ASN A 374 -1.46 -4.22 -19.44
C ASN A 374 -0.80 -5.59 -19.17
N THR A 375 -1.60 -6.66 -19.10
CA THR A 375 -1.11 -8.03 -18.90
C THR A 375 -1.15 -8.89 -20.16
N GLU A 376 -1.75 -8.40 -21.24
CA GLU A 376 -2.05 -9.20 -22.44
C GLU A 376 -2.88 -10.47 -22.15
N CYS A 377 -3.60 -10.54 -21.03
CA CYS A 377 -4.48 -11.68 -20.73
C CYS A 377 -5.68 -11.73 -21.70
N ALA A 378 -6.26 -12.92 -21.87
CA ALA A 378 -7.44 -13.10 -22.73
C ALA A 378 -8.74 -12.78 -21.98
N ILE A 379 -9.45 -11.72 -22.41
CA ILE A 379 -10.72 -11.27 -21.80
C ILE A 379 -11.75 -12.40 -21.81
N ASP A 380 -11.87 -13.19 -22.89
CA ASP A 380 -12.83 -14.30 -22.99
C ASP A 380 -12.65 -15.34 -21.88
N MET A 381 -11.40 -15.66 -21.54
CA MET A 381 -11.06 -16.61 -20.48
C MET A 381 -11.29 -16.01 -19.09
N VAL A 382 -10.93 -14.74 -18.89
CA VAL A 382 -11.19 -14.03 -17.62
C VAL A 382 -12.68 -13.95 -17.34
N CYS A 383 -13.50 -13.51 -18.30
CA CYS A 383 -14.95 -13.45 -18.14
C CYS A 383 -15.56 -14.84 -17.90
N ALA A 384 -15.06 -15.90 -18.54
CA ALA A 384 -15.51 -17.27 -18.29
C ALA A 384 -15.21 -17.76 -16.86
N ALA A 385 -14.08 -17.34 -16.28
CA ALA A 385 -13.78 -17.60 -14.88
C ALA A 385 -14.71 -16.78 -13.96
N LEU A 386 -14.78 -15.46 -14.18
CA LEU A 386 -15.57 -14.55 -13.35
C LEU A 386 -17.08 -14.84 -13.37
N LEU A 387 -17.61 -15.38 -14.47
CA LEU A 387 -18.99 -15.86 -14.54
C LEU A 387 -19.29 -16.93 -13.47
N ARG A 388 -18.29 -17.72 -13.06
CA ARG A 388 -18.47 -18.78 -12.06
C ARG A 388 -18.19 -18.29 -10.64
N GLY A 389 -17.18 -17.44 -10.45
CA GLY A 389 -16.70 -17.07 -9.11
C GLY A 389 -16.92 -15.62 -8.69
N GLY A 390 -17.04 -14.68 -9.63
CA GLY A 390 -16.94 -13.23 -9.39
C GLY A 390 -18.25 -12.44 -9.49
N LEU A 391 -19.42 -13.10 -9.59
CA LEU A 391 -20.70 -12.41 -9.82
C LEU A 391 -21.19 -11.57 -8.62
N GLN A 392 -20.82 -11.94 -7.40
CA GLN A 392 -21.42 -11.40 -6.17
C GLN A 392 -20.80 -10.07 -5.72
N HIS A 393 -19.47 -9.95 -5.80
CA HIS A 393 -18.73 -8.88 -5.11
C HIS A 393 -17.91 -7.99 -6.05
N LEU A 394 -17.62 -8.44 -7.28
CA LEU A 394 -16.72 -7.71 -8.17
C LEU A 394 -17.34 -6.38 -8.61
N ALA A 395 -16.77 -5.29 -8.12
CA ALA A 395 -17.23 -3.93 -8.39
C ALA A 395 -16.35 -3.21 -9.42
N MET A 396 -15.03 -3.42 -9.34
CA MET A 396 -14.06 -2.81 -10.24
C MET A 396 -13.34 -3.90 -11.04
N LEU A 397 -13.48 -3.84 -12.36
CA LEU A 397 -12.79 -4.73 -13.30
C LEU A 397 -11.96 -3.90 -14.28
N ASN A 398 -10.63 -3.99 -14.15
CA ASN A 398 -9.70 -3.35 -15.08
C ASN A 398 -9.00 -4.39 -15.95
N LEU A 399 -9.35 -4.42 -17.24
CA LEU A 399 -8.76 -5.25 -18.29
C LEU A 399 -8.25 -4.38 -19.45
N SER A 400 -7.83 -3.15 -19.16
CA SER A 400 -7.27 -2.25 -20.17
C SER A 400 -5.96 -2.80 -20.76
N ARG A 401 -5.72 -2.53 -22.05
CA ARG A 401 -4.51 -2.97 -22.78
C ARG A 401 -4.27 -4.48 -22.66
N THR A 402 -5.34 -5.25 -22.80
CA THR A 402 -5.31 -6.73 -22.86
C THR A 402 -5.68 -7.19 -24.27
N VAL A 403 -5.87 -8.50 -24.47
CA VAL A 403 -6.36 -9.03 -25.75
C VAL A 403 -7.71 -9.69 -25.55
N PHE A 404 -8.58 -9.60 -26.55
CA PHE A 404 -9.89 -10.22 -26.44
C PHE A 404 -9.80 -11.75 -26.29
N SER A 405 -9.03 -12.40 -27.16
CA SER A 405 -8.78 -13.84 -27.13
C SER A 405 -7.42 -14.16 -27.74
N HIS A 406 -6.76 -15.21 -27.25
CA HIS A 406 -5.58 -15.79 -27.90
C HIS A 406 -5.94 -16.77 -29.03
N ARG A 407 -7.22 -17.14 -29.15
CA ARG A 407 -7.69 -18.08 -30.18
C ARG A 407 -7.78 -17.37 -31.53
N LYS A 408 -7.38 -18.05 -32.60
CA LYS A 408 -7.48 -17.54 -33.99
C LYS A 408 -8.89 -17.68 -34.59
N GLY A 409 -9.84 -18.24 -33.85
CA GLY A 409 -11.23 -18.44 -34.29
C GLY A 409 -12.09 -17.19 -34.10
N LYS A 410 -13.13 -17.05 -34.93
CA LYS A 410 -14.13 -15.97 -34.81
C LYS A 410 -15.27 -16.31 -33.82
N GLU A 411 -15.30 -17.52 -33.29
CA GLU A 411 -16.32 -17.96 -32.34
C GLU A 411 -16.09 -17.32 -30.98
N ILE A 412 -17.12 -16.65 -30.48
CA ILE A 412 -17.10 -15.98 -29.18
C ILE A 412 -17.81 -16.85 -28.18
N SER A 413 -17.16 -17.08 -27.05
CA SER A 413 -17.79 -17.78 -25.95
C SER A 413 -19.01 -16.98 -25.44
N PRO A 414 -20.17 -17.63 -25.20
CA PRO A 414 -21.33 -17.00 -24.57
C PRO A 414 -21.03 -16.37 -23.20
N SER A 415 -19.92 -16.79 -22.57
CA SER A 415 -19.50 -16.40 -21.24
C SER A 415 -19.41 -14.90 -21.02
N ILE A 416 -19.05 -14.11 -22.05
CA ILE A 416 -18.92 -12.66 -21.92
C ILE A 416 -20.28 -12.01 -21.71
N LYS A 417 -21.22 -12.27 -22.65
CA LYS A 417 -22.60 -11.78 -22.52
C LYS A 417 -23.20 -12.23 -21.19
N GLN A 418 -23.02 -13.50 -20.85
CA GLN A 418 -23.59 -14.09 -19.65
C GLN A 418 -22.98 -13.50 -18.37
N PHE A 419 -21.68 -13.22 -18.34
CA PHE A 419 -21.02 -12.56 -17.21
C PHE A 419 -21.61 -11.17 -16.97
N PHE A 420 -21.66 -10.32 -17.99
CA PHE A 420 -22.19 -8.98 -17.86
C PHE A 420 -23.70 -8.95 -17.61
N SER A 421 -24.48 -9.96 -18.02
CA SER A 421 -25.91 -10.06 -17.69
C SER A 421 -26.19 -10.58 -16.28
N SER A 422 -25.22 -11.25 -15.65
CA SER A 422 -25.43 -11.95 -14.36
C SER A 422 -24.69 -11.30 -13.19
N SER A 423 -23.77 -10.37 -13.44
CA SER A 423 -23.04 -9.66 -12.39
C SER A 423 -23.98 -8.79 -11.54
N LEU A 424 -23.73 -8.75 -10.23
CA LEU A 424 -24.58 -8.07 -9.26
C LEU A 424 -23.96 -6.78 -8.70
N ALA A 425 -22.63 -6.62 -8.82
CA ALA A 425 -21.90 -5.57 -8.12
C ALA A 425 -21.06 -4.64 -9.00
N LEU A 426 -20.95 -4.91 -10.31
CA LEU A 426 -20.10 -4.12 -11.20
C LEU A 426 -20.51 -2.64 -11.21
N THR A 427 -19.54 -1.77 -10.93
CA THR A 427 -19.68 -0.32 -10.99
C THR A 427 -18.69 0.29 -11.98
N HIS A 428 -17.53 -0.34 -12.19
CA HIS A 428 -16.48 0.17 -13.05
C HIS A 428 -15.90 -0.95 -13.92
N ILE A 429 -15.94 -0.73 -15.23
CA ILE A 429 -15.41 -1.65 -16.24
C ILE A 429 -14.46 -0.85 -17.12
N ASN A 430 -13.18 -1.24 -17.13
CA ASN A 430 -12.18 -0.61 -17.99
C ASN A 430 -11.64 -1.63 -19.00
N LEU A 431 -11.93 -1.41 -20.28
CA LEU A 431 -11.39 -2.18 -21.40
C LEU A 431 -10.52 -1.31 -22.33
N SER A 432 -10.13 -0.11 -21.89
CA SER A 432 -9.44 0.87 -22.71
C SER A 432 -8.14 0.32 -23.31
N GLY A 433 -7.80 0.74 -24.53
CA GLY A 433 -6.59 0.26 -25.21
C GLY A 433 -6.64 -1.21 -25.64
N THR A 434 -7.78 -1.91 -25.47
CA THR A 434 -7.96 -3.29 -25.93
C THR A 434 -8.72 -3.28 -27.24
N LYS A 435 -8.16 -3.91 -28.27
CA LYS A 435 -8.83 -4.06 -29.56
C LYS A 435 -10.09 -4.92 -29.42
N LEU A 436 -11.26 -4.30 -29.61
CA LEU A 436 -12.56 -4.97 -29.55
C LEU A 436 -13.19 -4.99 -30.94
N SER A 437 -13.36 -6.19 -31.51
CA SER A 437 -14.16 -6.35 -32.73
C SER A 437 -15.66 -6.16 -32.44
N SER A 438 -16.46 -6.03 -33.50
CA SER A 438 -17.91 -5.78 -33.41
C SER A 438 -18.67 -6.84 -32.59
N GLU A 439 -18.34 -8.11 -32.77
CA GLU A 439 -19.05 -9.21 -32.10
C GLU A 439 -18.79 -9.26 -30.57
N PRO A 440 -17.54 -9.17 -30.07
CA PRO A 440 -17.25 -8.98 -28.65
C PRO A 440 -17.94 -7.77 -28.01
N LEU A 441 -17.87 -6.63 -28.70
CA LEU A 441 -18.49 -5.39 -28.25
C LEU A 441 -20.00 -5.58 -28.12
N LYS A 442 -20.63 -6.20 -29.12
CA LYS A 442 -22.06 -6.49 -29.12
C LYS A 442 -22.43 -7.42 -27.96
N ALA A 443 -21.65 -8.46 -27.70
CA ALA A 443 -21.88 -9.38 -26.58
C ALA A 443 -21.79 -8.67 -25.22
N LEU A 444 -20.79 -7.80 -25.03
CA LEU A 444 -20.64 -6.96 -23.84
C LEU A 444 -21.85 -6.04 -23.64
N LEU A 445 -22.20 -5.25 -24.66
CA LEU A 445 -23.27 -4.26 -24.59
C LEU A 445 -24.64 -4.92 -24.39
N LEU A 446 -24.93 -6.02 -25.08
CA LEU A 446 -26.16 -6.79 -24.86
C LEU A 446 -26.18 -7.45 -23.47
N GLY A 447 -25.04 -7.88 -22.95
CA GLY A 447 -24.93 -8.40 -21.59
C GLY A 447 -25.33 -7.33 -20.56
N LEU A 448 -24.78 -6.12 -20.70
CA LEU A 448 -25.15 -4.98 -19.87
C LEU A 448 -26.62 -4.58 -20.07
N ALA A 449 -27.12 -4.48 -21.30
CA ALA A 449 -28.53 -4.16 -21.57
C ALA A 449 -29.51 -5.13 -20.88
N CYS A 450 -29.16 -6.42 -20.84
CA CYS A 450 -29.97 -7.46 -20.21
C CYS A 450 -29.78 -7.57 -18.68
N ASN A 451 -28.97 -6.73 -18.05
CA ASN A 451 -28.71 -6.83 -16.60
C ASN A 451 -29.61 -5.90 -15.77
N PRO A 452 -30.59 -6.43 -15.02
CA PRO A 452 -31.49 -5.63 -14.21
C PRO A 452 -30.90 -5.22 -12.85
N ASN A 453 -29.78 -5.82 -12.43
CA ASN A 453 -29.20 -5.63 -11.10
C ASN A 453 -28.22 -4.46 -11.06
N LEU A 454 -27.51 -4.22 -12.17
CA LEU A 454 -26.51 -3.16 -12.25
C LEU A 454 -27.16 -1.80 -12.40
N LYS A 455 -26.56 -0.79 -11.77
CA LYS A 455 -26.93 0.62 -11.86
C LYS A 455 -25.68 1.47 -11.81
N GLU A 456 -25.75 2.60 -12.49
CA GLU A 456 -24.69 3.62 -12.49
C GLU A 456 -23.29 3.10 -12.89
N VAL A 457 -23.23 2.14 -13.81
CA VAL A 457 -21.98 1.57 -14.31
C VAL A 457 -21.18 2.61 -15.10
N SER A 458 -19.88 2.69 -14.82
CA SER A 458 -18.89 3.38 -15.64
C SER A 458 -18.20 2.39 -16.57
N LEU A 459 -18.32 2.62 -17.87
CA LEU A 459 -17.73 1.81 -18.91
C LEU A 459 -16.71 2.64 -19.72
N ASP A 460 -15.45 2.23 -19.65
CA ASP A 460 -14.35 2.81 -20.42
C ASP A 460 -13.96 1.89 -21.59
N LEU A 461 -14.28 2.34 -22.81
CA LEU A 461 -13.94 1.74 -24.09
C LEU A 461 -13.01 2.66 -24.90
N SER A 462 -12.27 3.55 -24.24
CA SER A 462 -11.37 4.47 -24.94
C SER A 462 -10.25 3.71 -25.65
N ASN A 463 -9.87 4.15 -26.86
CA ASN A 463 -8.79 3.51 -27.63
C ASN A 463 -8.96 1.99 -27.85
N CYS A 464 -10.20 1.54 -28.11
CA CYS A 464 -10.53 0.14 -28.38
C CYS A 464 -10.54 -0.22 -29.89
N GLU A 465 -10.11 0.70 -30.75
CA GLU A 465 -10.18 0.60 -32.22
C GLU A 465 -11.59 0.29 -32.76
N LEU A 466 -12.65 0.84 -32.16
CA LEU A 466 -14.02 0.52 -32.54
C LEU A 466 -14.32 0.81 -34.02
N ARG A 467 -13.87 1.96 -34.53
CA ARG A 467 -14.08 2.41 -35.92
C ARG A 467 -15.57 2.30 -36.34
N SER A 468 -15.84 2.24 -37.64
CA SER A 468 -17.21 2.15 -38.17
C SER A 468 -17.98 0.90 -37.72
N ALA A 469 -17.31 -0.26 -37.63
CA ALA A 469 -17.97 -1.51 -37.25
C ALA A 469 -18.44 -1.48 -35.78
N GLY A 470 -17.65 -0.88 -34.88
CA GLY A 470 -18.05 -0.67 -33.50
C GLY A 470 -19.10 0.44 -33.34
N ALA A 471 -19.05 1.49 -34.16
CA ALA A 471 -20.08 2.53 -34.21
C ALA A 471 -21.47 1.92 -34.51
N GLN A 472 -21.57 1.10 -35.55
CA GLN A 472 -22.83 0.41 -35.91
C GLN A 472 -23.38 -0.48 -34.78
N VAL A 473 -22.50 -1.13 -34.02
CA VAL A 473 -22.89 -1.94 -32.87
C VAL A 473 -23.40 -1.07 -31.72
N LEU A 474 -22.72 0.05 -31.44
CA LEU A 474 -23.18 1.02 -30.44
C LEU A 474 -24.55 1.58 -30.83
N GLU A 475 -24.74 2.00 -32.08
CA GLU A 475 -26.03 2.48 -32.60
C GLU A 475 -27.17 1.48 -32.36
N GLY A 476 -26.91 0.18 -32.59
CA GLY A 476 -27.92 -0.86 -32.40
C GLY A 476 -28.22 -1.25 -30.95
N CYS A 477 -27.42 -0.82 -29.97
CA CYS A 477 -27.54 -1.29 -28.58
C CYS A 477 -27.70 -0.16 -27.56
N ILE A 478 -27.10 1.01 -27.78
CA ILE A 478 -26.88 2.00 -26.71
C ILE A 478 -28.17 2.59 -26.14
N ALA A 479 -29.22 2.74 -26.95
CA ALA A 479 -30.50 3.27 -26.50
C ALA A 479 -31.19 2.37 -25.47
N GLU A 480 -30.98 1.06 -25.53
CA GLU A 480 -31.61 0.06 -24.65
C GLU A 480 -30.86 -0.13 -23.32
N ILE A 481 -29.64 0.42 -23.20
CA ILE A 481 -28.81 0.25 -22.01
C ILE A 481 -29.20 1.26 -20.94
N HIS A 482 -29.85 0.78 -19.88
CA HIS A 482 -30.37 1.62 -18.80
C HIS A 482 -29.45 1.70 -17.56
N ASN A 483 -28.35 0.94 -17.53
CA ASN A 483 -27.49 0.84 -16.35
C ASN A 483 -26.13 1.56 -16.46
N ILE A 484 -25.74 2.05 -17.64
CA ILE A 484 -24.49 2.81 -17.81
C ILE A 484 -24.75 4.29 -17.51
N SER A 485 -24.09 4.84 -16.50
CA SER A 485 -24.12 6.28 -16.19
C SER A 485 -22.93 7.04 -16.76
N SER A 486 -21.81 6.37 -16.99
CA SER A 486 -20.59 6.97 -17.51
C SER A 486 -20.05 6.13 -18.66
N LEU A 487 -19.87 6.76 -19.81
CA LEU A 487 -19.38 6.11 -21.02
C LEU A 487 -18.20 6.90 -21.59
N ASP A 488 -17.05 6.25 -21.68
CA ASP A 488 -15.90 6.75 -22.44
C ASP A 488 -15.74 5.93 -23.73
N ILE A 489 -15.93 6.59 -24.87
CA ILE A 489 -15.66 6.04 -26.21
C ILE A 489 -14.68 6.93 -26.97
N SER A 490 -13.85 7.69 -26.26
CA SER A 490 -12.81 8.53 -26.84
C SER A 490 -11.74 7.71 -27.60
N ASP A 491 -11.04 8.35 -28.53
CA ASP A 491 -9.90 7.77 -29.25
C ASP A 491 -10.19 6.46 -30.01
N ASN A 492 -11.39 6.33 -30.58
CA ASN A 492 -11.83 5.11 -31.26
C ASN A 492 -11.85 5.18 -32.79
N GLY A 493 -11.46 6.33 -33.35
CA GLY A 493 -11.48 6.57 -34.80
C GLY A 493 -12.89 6.45 -35.38
N LEU A 494 -13.89 7.00 -34.68
CA LEU A 494 -15.29 6.95 -35.11
C LEU A 494 -15.57 7.90 -36.30
N GLU A 495 -14.83 9.01 -36.40
CA GLU A 495 -14.88 9.95 -37.53
C GLU A 495 -16.33 10.34 -37.91
N SER A 496 -16.74 10.14 -39.16
CA SER A 496 -18.10 10.51 -39.63
C SER A 496 -19.23 9.67 -39.05
N ASP A 497 -18.95 8.45 -38.58
CA ASP A 497 -19.96 7.58 -37.95
C ASP A 497 -20.42 8.14 -36.60
N LEU A 498 -19.67 9.10 -36.03
CA LEU A 498 -20.09 9.82 -34.83
C LEU A 498 -21.41 10.60 -35.04
N SER A 499 -21.72 10.99 -36.28
CA SER A 499 -22.93 11.76 -36.59
C SER A 499 -24.20 10.98 -36.24
N THR A 500 -24.29 9.73 -36.72
CA THR A 500 -25.41 8.82 -36.46
C THR A 500 -25.36 8.30 -35.03
N LEU A 501 -24.17 8.00 -34.51
CA LEU A 501 -24.01 7.52 -33.14
C LEU A 501 -24.51 8.54 -32.09
N VAL A 502 -24.26 9.84 -32.27
CA VAL A 502 -24.74 10.89 -31.36
C VAL A 502 -26.27 10.93 -31.30
N VAL A 503 -26.96 10.67 -32.42
CA VAL A 503 -28.43 10.58 -32.45
C VAL A 503 -28.94 9.38 -31.64
N TRP A 504 -28.18 8.29 -31.57
CA TRP A 504 -28.53 7.14 -30.73
C TRP A 504 -28.17 7.39 -29.26
N LEU A 505 -27.05 8.06 -28.99
CA LEU A 505 -26.67 8.50 -27.65
C LEU A 505 -27.71 9.46 -27.05
N SER A 506 -28.29 10.36 -27.85
CA SER A 506 -29.33 11.29 -27.38
C SER A 506 -30.64 10.60 -26.99
N LYS A 507 -30.88 9.38 -27.47
CA LYS A 507 -32.04 8.55 -27.06
C LYS A 507 -31.80 7.81 -25.75
N ASN A 508 -30.55 7.69 -25.31
CA ASN A 508 -30.21 7.03 -24.07
C ASN A 508 -30.58 7.93 -22.87
N ARG A 509 -31.26 7.36 -21.87
CA ARG A 509 -31.73 8.09 -20.68
C ARG A 509 -30.92 7.81 -19.41
N SER A 510 -29.84 7.03 -19.49
CA SER A 510 -29.01 6.63 -18.34
C SER A 510 -27.66 7.35 -18.27
N ILE A 511 -27.05 7.69 -19.42
CA ILE A 511 -25.70 8.27 -19.51
C ILE A 511 -25.69 9.72 -18.99
N ARG A 512 -25.01 9.93 -17.87
CA ARG A 512 -24.77 11.25 -17.25
C ARG A 512 -23.40 11.81 -17.58
N HIS A 513 -22.43 10.95 -17.91
CA HIS A 513 -21.07 11.35 -18.25
C HIS A 513 -20.66 10.71 -19.58
N LEU A 514 -20.30 11.54 -20.55
CA LEU A 514 -19.94 11.10 -21.90
C LEU A 514 -18.60 11.69 -22.32
N ALA A 515 -17.68 10.83 -22.75
CA ALA A 515 -16.41 11.24 -23.35
C ALA A 515 -16.32 10.78 -24.80
N LEU A 516 -16.11 11.75 -25.70
CA LEU A 516 -16.03 11.55 -27.16
C LEU A 516 -14.69 12.03 -27.74
N GLY A 517 -13.77 12.47 -26.89
CA GLY A 517 -12.48 13.06 -27.27
C GLY A 517 -11.73 12.28 -28.34
N LYS A 518 -10.88 12.95 -29.13
CA LYS A 518 -10.00 12.32 -30.15
C LYS A 518 -10.69 11.54 -31.29
N ASN A 519 -12.02 11.47 -31.36
CA ASN A 519 -12.72 10.81 -32.47
C ASN A 519 -12.81 11.65 -33.76
N PHE A 520 -12.39 12.90 -33.70
CA PHE A 520 -12.56 13.91 -34.76
C PHE A 520 -11.36 14.03 -35.71
N ASN A 521 -10.34 13.19 -35.51
CA ASN A 521 -9.12 13.25 -36.32
C ASN A 521 -9.43 13.05 -37.82
N ASN A 522 -8.78 13.82 -38.69
CA ASN A 522 -8.91 13.73 -40.15
C ASN A 522 -10.31 13.98 -40.73
N MET A 523 -11.26 14.49 -39.95
CA MET A 523 -12.59 14.86 -40.46
C MET A 523 -12.53 16.12 -41.34
N LYS A 524 -13.13 16.05 -42.53
CA LYS A 524 -13.37 17.24 -43.36
C LYS A 524 -14.49 18.08 -42.74
N SER A 525 -14.43 19.40 -42.86
CA SER A 525 -15.43 20.33 -42.28
C SER A 525 -16.88 19.97 -42.62
N LYS A 526 -17.14 19.50 -43.87
CA LYS A 526 -18.48 19.06 -44.30
C LYS A 526 -19.09 17.92 -43.47
N ASN A 527 -18.25 17.09 -42.84
CA ASN A 527 -18.68 15.98 -41.98
C ASN A 527 -18.60 16.35 -40.50
N LEU A 528 -17.73 17.29 -40.13
CA LEU A 528 -17.54 17.71 -38.74
C LEU A 528 -18.72 18.53 -38.22
N ILE A 529 -19.19 19.51 -38.99
CA ILE A 529 -20.26 20.41 -38.57
C ILE A 529 -21.55 19.65 -38.21
N PRO A 530 -22.05 18.68 -39.02
CA PRO A 530 -23.20 17.87 -38.63
C PRO A 530 -23.03 17.12 -37.31
N VAL A 531 -21.83 16.64 -36.99
CA VAL A 531 -21.56 15.97 -35.71
C VAL A 531 -21.67 16.95 -34.55
N LEU A 532 -21.06 18.14 -34.68
CA LEU A 532 -21.12 19.17 -33.66
C LEU A 532 -22.56 19.69 -33.47
N ASP A 533 -23.32 19.86 -34.54
CA ASP A 533 -24.74 20.25 -34.48
C ASP A 533 -25.58 19.19 -33.77
N ASN A 534 -25.39 17.90 -34.08
CA ASN A 534 -26.06 16.81 -33.36
C ASN A 534 -25.68 16.78 -31.87
N LEU A 535 -24.43 17.08 -31.53
CA LEU A 535 -24.00 17.22 -30.14
C LEU A 535 -24.67 18.41 -29.46
N VAL A 536 -24.80 19.56 -30.14
CA VAL A 536 -25.57 20.71 -29.65
C VAL A 536 -27.01 20.31 -29.38
N HIS A 537 -27.66 19.61 -30.30
CA HIS A 537 -29.03 19.12 -30.09
C HIS A 537 -29.14 18.21 -28.87
N MET A 538 -28.20 17.28 -28.69
CA MET A 538 -28.17 16.38 -27.53
C MET A 538 -27.98 17.11 -26.20
N ILE A 539 -27.14 18.15 -26.13
CA ILE A 539 -26.92 18.90 -24.89
C ILE A 539 -28.03 19.92 -24.60
N GLN A 540 -28.72 20.43 -25.62
CA GLN A 540 -29.85 21.37 -25.46
C GLN A 540 -31.19 20.67 -25.23
N ASP A 541 -31.27 19.35 -25.43
CA ASP A 541 -32.49 18.59 -25.12
C ASP A 541 -32.80 18.70 -23.61
N GLU A 542 -34.02 19.16 -23.29
CA GLU A 542 -34.49 19.32 -21.91
C GLU A 542 -34.60 17.97 -21.19
N GLU A 543 -34.79 16.88 -21.93
CA GLU A 543 -34.83 15.51 -21.40
C GLU A 543 -33.44 14.86 -21.33
N SER A 544 -32.37 15.60 -21.67
CA SER A 544 -31.01 15.06 -21.67
C SER A 544 -30.55 14.76 -20.22
N PRO A 545 -30.18 13.50 -19.89
CA PRO A 545 -29.64 13.17 -18.58
C PRO A 545 -28.20 13.64 -18.39
N LEU A 546 -27.58 14.21 -19.44
CA LEU A 546 -26.15 14.45 -19.49
C LEU A 546 -25.74 15.60 -18.55
N GLN A 547 -24.79 15.30 -17.66
CA GLN A 547 -24.24 16.22 -16.68
C GLN A 547 -22.78 16.56 -16.98
N SER A 548 -22.04 15.66 -17.64
CA SER A 548 -20.66 15.87 -18.05
C SER A 548 -20.43 15.50 -19.50
N LEU A 549 -19.82 16.40 -20.26
CA LEU A 549 -19.35 16.15 -21.63
C LEU A 549 -17.84 16.39 -21.73
N SER A 550 -17.11 15.42 -22.30
CA SER A 550 -15.68 15.58 -22.64
C SER A 550 -15.44 15.49 -24.14
N LEU A 551 -14.85 16.55 -24.68
CA LEU A 551 -14.30 16.68 -26.02
C LEU A 551 -12.78 16.87 -25.97
N ALA A 552 -12.14 16.38 -24.90
CA ALA A 552 -10.71 16.52 -24.67
C ALA A 552 -9.86 16.02 -25.87
N ASP A 553 -8.76 16.72 -26.15
CA ASP A 553 -7.77 16.37 -27.17
C ASP A 553 -8.36 16.14 -28.59
N SER A 554 -9.50 16.77 -28.91
CA SER A 554 -10.19 16.57 -30.20
C SER A 554 -9.63 17.41 -31.34
N LYS A 555 -8.73 18.37 -31.06
CA LYS A 555 -8.09 19.25 -32.05
C LYS A 555 -9.09 19.99 -32.97
N LEU A 556 -10.25 20.35 -32.42
CA LEU A 556 -11.34 21.01 -33.16
C LEU A 556 -11.03 22.47 -33.55
N LYS A 557 -9.99 23.07 -32.97
CA LYS A 557 -9.60 24.47 -33.19
C LYS A 557 -10.78 25.41 -32.96
N THR A 558 -11.12 26.25 -33.93
CA THR A 558 -12.22 27.21 -33.86
C THR A 558 -13.60 26.54 -33.89
N ASP A 559 -13.73 25.32 -34.40
CA ASP A 559 -15.03 24.66 -34.56
C ASP A 559 -15.65 24.27 -33.21
N VAL A 560 -14.85 24.11 -32.15
CA VAL A 560 -15.34 23.88 -30.78
C VAL A 560 -16.22 25.04 -30.27
N THR A 561 -16.12 26.23 -30.89
CA THR A 561 -16.96 27.38 -30.53
C THR A 561 -18.45 27.13 -30.74
N ILE A 562 -18.83 26.20 -31.63
CA ILE A 562 -20.22 25.76 -31.81
C ILE A 562 -20.76 25.17 -30.50
N ILE A 563 -19.97 24.30 -29.86
CA ILE A 563 -20.32 23.71 -28.57
C ILE A 563 -20.26 24.76 -27.46
N ILE A 564 -19.23 25.62 -27.44
CA ILE A 564 -19.09 26.67 -26.42
C ILE A 564 -20.28 27.64 -26.44
N ASN A 565 -20.75 28.05 -27.62
CA ASN A 565 -21.91 28.92 -27.74
C ASN A 565 -23.16 28.26 -27.16
N ALA A 566 -23.36 26.97 -27.42
CA ALA A 566 -24.44 26.19 -26.84
C ALA A 566 -24.33 26.12 -25.30
N LEU A 567 -23.13 26.11 -24.71
CA LEU A 567 -22.99 26.14 -23.26
C LEU A 567 -23.65 27.38 -22.62
N GLY A 568 -23.75 28.51 -23.31
CA GLY A 568 -24.37 29.72 -22.75
C GLY A 568 -25.82 29.51 -22.34
N SER A 569 -26.62 28.82 -23.16
CA SER A 569 -28.04 28.53 -22.90
C SER A 569 -28.27 27.17 -22.25
N ASN A 570 -27.24 26.33 -22.15
CA ASN A 570 -27.38 24.97 -21.62
C ASN A 570 -27.75 24.97 -20.13
N THR A 571 -28.70 24.13 -19.76
CA THR A 571 -29.23 24.04 -18.38
C THR A 571 -28.96 22.69 -17.71
N SER A 572 -28.36 21.73 -18.41
CA SER A 572 -28.15 20.35 -17.97
C SER A 572 -26.72 20.06 -17.50
N LEU A 573 -25.70 20.54 -18.23
CA LEU A 573 -24.30 20.23 -17.93
C LEU A 573 -23.82 20.97 -16.69
N THR A 574 -23.15 20.22 -15.81
CA THR A 574 -22.44 20.73 -14.63
C THR A 574 -20.93 20.66 -14.83
N LYS A 575 -20.45 19.81 -15.74
CA LYS A 575 -19.04 19.67 -16.08
C LYS A 575 -18.83 19.63 -17.59
N VAL A 576 -17.80 20.34 -18.07
CA VAL A 576 -17.36 20.22 -19.45
C VAL A 576 -15.85 20.17 -19.54
N ASP A 577 -15.33 19.29 -20.40
CA ASP A 577 -13.92 19.23 -20.74
C ASP A 577 -13.74 19.52 -22.24
N ILE A 578 -13.16 20.67 -22.53
CA ILE A 578 -12.79 21.14 -23.87
C ILE A 578 -11.27 21.30 -23.99
N SER A 579 -10.49 20.66 -23.12
CA SER A 579 -9.03 20.71 -23.17
C SER A 579 -8.47 20.15 -24.48
N GLY A 580 -7.27 20.60 -24.88
CA GLY A 580 -6.57 20.02 -26.04
C GLY A 580 -7.23 20.30 -27.40
N ASN A 581 -8.07 21.33 -27.52
CA ASN A 581 -8.72 21.68 -28.78
C ASN A 581 -7.99 22.76 -29.58
N GLY A 582 -7.06 23.50 -28.98
CA GLY A 582 -6.32 24.56 -29.66
C GLY A 582 -7.21 25.72 -30.15
N MET A 583 -8.24 26.08 -29.39
CA MET A 583 -9.25 27.09 -29.79
C MET A 583 -8.75 28.53 -29.79
N GLY A 584 -7.62 28.82 -29.13
CA GLY A 584 -7.01 30.15 -29.03
C GLY A 584 -7.85 31.17 -28.26
N ASP A 585 -7.42 32.43 -28.29
CA ASP A 585 -8.07 33.54 -27.58
C ASP A 585 -9.51 33.78 -28.05
N MET A 586 -9.83 33.50 -29.32
CA MET A 586 -11.20 33.58 -29.81
C MET A 586 -12.13 32.59 -29.09
N GLY A 587 -11.67 31.35 -28.90
CA GLY A 587 -12.40 30.35 -28.12
C GLY A 587 -12.54 30.75 -26.65
N ALA A 588 -11.48 31.30 -26.05
CA ALA A 588 -11.53 31.84 -24.68
C ALA A 588 -12.56 32.96 -24.55
N LYS A 589 -12.61 33.89 -25.50
CA LYS A 589 -13.59 34.98 -25.54
C LYS A 589 -15.04 34.48 -25.67
N MET A 590 -15.27 33.43 -26.47
CA MET A 590 -16.59 32.80 -26.57
C MET A 590 -16.96 32.09 -25.27
N LEU A 591 -16.00 31.40 -24.65
CA LEU A 591 -16.23 30.74 -23.37
C LEU A 591 -16.54 31.75 -22.26
N ALA A 592 -15.85 32.89 -22.22
CA ALA A 592 -16.13 33.99 -21.31
C ALA A 592 -17.58 34.48 -21.42
N LYS A 593 -18.08 34.65 -22.64
CA LYS A 593 -19.49 35.01 -22.88
C LYS A 593 -20.46 33.92 -22.45
N ALA A 594 -20.14 32.65 -22.72
CA ALA A 594 -20.96 31.53 -22.29
C ALA A 594 -21.07 31.47 -20.76
N LEU A 595 -19.95 31.67 -20.05
CA LEU A 595 -19.90 31.67 -18.58
C LEU A 595 -20.67 32.83 -17.94
N GLN A 596 -20.75 33.99 -18.59
CA GLN A 596 -21.57 35.12 -18.08
C GLN A 596 -23.09 34.81 -18.10
N ILE A 597 -23.52 33.86 -18.92
CA ILE A 597 -24.94 33.51 -19.09
C ILE A 597 -25.26 32.20 -18.36
N ASN A 598 -24.36 31.23 -18.41
CA ASN A 598 -24.60 29.90 -17.87
C ASN A 598 -24.59 29.88 -16.34
N THR A 599 -25.68 29.43 -15.72
CA THR A 599 -25.82 29.37 -14.25
C THR A 599 -25.63 27.96 -13.65
N LYS A 600 -25.35 26.95 -14.48
CA LYS A 600 -25.40 25.52 -14.11
C LYS A 600 -24.04 24.84 -14.07
N LEU A 601 -23.10 25.24 -14.92
CA LEU A 601 -21.74 24.73 -14.92
C LEU A 601 -21.09 24.96 -13.55
N ARG A 602 -20.34 23.95 -13.11
CA ARG A 602 -19.57 23.90 -11.87
C ARG A 602 -18.10 23.66 -12.12
N THR A 603 -17.77 22.99 -13.24
CA THR A 603 -16.38 22.68 -13.58
C THR A 603 -16.17 22.82 -15.09
N VAL A 604 -15.15 23.57 -15.47
CA VAL A 604 -14.69 23.69 -16.86
C VAL A 604 -13.21 23.32 -16.94
N ILE A 605 -12.89 22.30 -17.72
CA ILE A 605 -11.51 21.88 -18.01
C ILE A 605 -11.19 22.37 -19.43
N TRP A 606 -10.16 23.20 -19.57
CA TRP A 606 -9.92 23.98 -20.79
C TRP A 606 -8.43 24.22 -21.08
N ASP A 607 -7.54 23.47 -20.44
CA ASP A 607 -6.09 23.55 -20.68
C ASP A 607 -5.71 23.07 -22.10
N LYS A 608 -4.47 23.31 -22.55
CA LYS A 608 -3.96 22.93 -23.88
C LYS A 608 -4.77 23.51 -25.04
N ASN A 609 -5.29 24.72 -24.88
CA ASN A 609 -6.09 25.41 -25.89
C ASN A 609 -5.37 26.55 -26.61
N ASN A 610 -4.05 26.71 -26.40
CA ASN A 610 -3.25 27.80 -26.96
C ASN A 610 -3.80 29.20 -26.61
N ILE A 611 -4.29 29.35 -25.38
CA ILE A 611 -4.85 30.59 -24.85
C ILE A 611 -3.68 31.45 -24.33
N THR A 612 -3.67 32.73 -24.69
CA THR A 612 -2.65 33.68 -24.25
C THR A 612 -3.13 34.46 -23.02
N ALA A 613 -2.28 35.36 -22.51
CA ALA A 613 -2.65 36.26 -21.42
C ALA A 613 -3.94 37.05 -21.72
N GLN A 614 -4.20 37.39 -22.99
CA GLN A 614 -5.41 38.10 -23.39
C GLN A 614 -6.68 37.25 -23.19
N GLY A 615 -6.67 35.99 -23.61
CA GLY A 615 -7.82 35.12 -23.39
C GLY A 615 -8.07 34.80 -21.91
N PHE A 616 -7.00 34.74 -21.09
CA PHE A 616 -7.16 34.65 -19.64
C PHE A 616 -7.80 35.90 -19.03
N GLN A 617 -7.47 37.10 -19.51
CA GLN A 617 -8.12 38.34 -19.08
C GLN A 617 -9.62 38.34 -19.41
N ASP A 618 -10.01 37.92 -20.61
CA ASP A 618 -11.42 37.85 -21.01
C ASP A 618 -12.23 36.96 -20.06
N ILE A 619 -11.65 35.83 -19.63
CA ILE A 619 -12.27 34.88 -18.71
C ILE A 619 -12.31 35.41 -17.28
N SER A 620 -11.23 36.05 -16.82
CA SER A 620 -11.19 36.72 -15.50
C SER A 620 -12.32 37.74 -15.38
N VAL A 621 -12.52 38.58 -16.39
CA VAL A 621 -13.59 39.59 -16.43
C VAL A 621 -14.99 38.96 -16.44
N ALA A 622 -15.14 37.78 -17.05
CA ALA A 622 -16.40 37.04 -17.00
C ALA A 622 -16.69 36.48 -15.60
N LEU A 623 -15.68 35.93 -14.92
CA LEU A 623 -15.83 35.33 -13.59
C LEU A 623 -16.08 36.34 -12.48
N GLU A 624 -15.63 37.59 -12.62
CA GLU A 624 -15.98 38.68 -11.69
C GLU A 624 -17.48 38.98 -11.62
N LYS A 625 -18.23 38.61 -12.67
CA LYS A 625 -19.68 38.82 -12.77
C LYS A 625 -20.50 37.57 -12.42
N TYR A 626 -19.84 36.47 -12.07
CA TYR A 626 -20.45 35.16 -11.84
C TYR A 626 -21.05 35.01 -10.44
#